data_AF-A0AB35LC07-F1
#
_entry.id   AF-A0AB35LC07-F1
#
_cell.length_a   1.000
_cell.length_b   1.000
_cell.length_c   1.000
_cell.angle_alpha   90.00
_cell.angle_beta   90.00
_cell.angle_gamma   90.00
#
_symmetry.space_group_name_H-M   'P 1'
#
loop_
_entity.id
_entity.type
_entity.pdbx_description
1 polymer ?
#
loop_
_entity_poly.entity_id
_entity_poly.type
_entity_poly.pdbx_seq_one_letter_code
_entity_poly.pdbx_strand_id
1 'polypeptide(L)' 'MFVKPINGRSVRCPVKGSSLPENGQEVPNNVYWRARLNDGDVELVKPQSKEKKV' A
#
# COMPACT_ATOMS: atom_id res chain seq x y z
N MET A 1 -6.05 4.93 -3.22
CA MET A 1 -5.79 4.76 -1.77
C MET A 1 -4.31 4.52 -1.58
N PHE A 2 -3.73 4.95 -0.46
CA PHE A 2 -2.31 4.72 -0.20
C PHE A 2 -2.19 3.58 0.80
N VAL A 3 -1.48 2.51 0.43
CA VAL A 3 -1.32 1.33 1.28
C VAL A 3 0.16 0.97 1.36
N LYS A 4 0.59 0.45 2.51
CA LYS A 4 1.92 -0.14 2.65
C LYS A 4 1.80 -1.61 3.06
N PRO A 5 2.72 -2.46 2.61
CA PRO A 5 2.76 -3.84 3.08
C PRO A 5 3.19 -3.84 4.55
N ILE A 6 2.67 -4.79 5.32
CA ILE A 6 3.16 -5.00 6.69
C ILE A 6 4.60 -5.50 6.62
N ASN A 7 5.45 -5.03 7.54
CA ASN A 7 6.84 -5.45 7.64
C ASN A 7 6.96 -6.98 7.65
N GLY A 8 7.75 -7.52 6.71
CA GLY A 8 7.90 -8.97 6.51
C GLY A 8 6.92 -9.61 5.53
N ARG A 9 5.98 -8.86 4.93
CA ARG A 9 5.10 -9.32 3.84
C ARG A 9 5.46 -8.66 2.52
N SER A 10 5.59 -9.47 1.47
CA SER A 10 5.79 -8.99 0.10
C SER A 10 4.49 -9.10 -0.69
N VAL A 11 3.78 -7.98 -0.80
CA VAL A 11 2.54 -7.90 -1.56
C VAL A 11 2.83 -7.43 -2.98
N ARG A 12 2.63 -8.30 -3.98
CA ARG A 12 2.73 -7.87 -5.39
C ARG A 12 1.56 -6.98 -5.77
N CYS A 13 1.86 -5.87 -6.44
CA CYS A 13 0.85 -5.04 -7.07
C CYS A 13 0.38 -5.72 -8.37
N PRO A 14 -0.93 -6.01 -8.53
CA PRO A 14 -1.43 -6.67 -9.74
C PRO A 14 -1.35 -5.77 -10.98
N VAL A 15 -1.28 -4.44 -10.80
CA VAL A 15 -1.21 -3.47 -11.89
C VAL A 15 0.23 -3.27 -12.38
N LYS A 16 1.19 -3.12 -11.44
CA LYS A 16 2.60 -2.90 -11.79
C LYS A 16 3.40 -4.20 -11.97
N GLY A 17 2.90 -5.32 -11.47
CA GLY A 17 3.63 -6.60 -11.44
C GLY A 17 4.78 -6.66 -10.42
N SER A 18 5.11 -5.52 -9.80
CA SER A 18 6.18 -5.38 -8.80
C SER A 18 5.67 -5.45 -7.38
N SER A 19 6.54 -5.81 -6.43
CA SER A 19 6.26 -5.75 -5.00
C SER A 19 5.99 -4.32 -4.55
N LEU A 20 5.06 -4.16 -3.61
CA LEU A 20 4.84 -2.89 -2.92
C LEU A 20 6.11 -2.49 -2.15
N PRO A 21 6.53 -1.21 -2.22
CA PRO A 21 7.61 -0.71 -1.38
C PRO A 21 7.17 -0.65 0.09
N GLU A 22 8.12 -0.82 1.02
CA GLU A 22 7.87 -0.74 2.47
C GLU A 22 7.29 0.62 2.91
N ASN A 23 7.66 1.69 2.21
CA ASN A 23 7.10 3.04 2.43
C ASN A 23 5.64 3.18 1.98
N GLY A 24 5.08 2.16 1.34
CA GLY A 24 3.77 2.19 0.73
C GLY A 24 3.71 2.90 -0.60
N GLN A 25 2.59 2.71 -1.29
CA GLN A 25 2.34 3.27 -2.61
C GLN A 25 0.85 3.54 -2.78
N GLU A 26 0.57 4.49 -3.66
CA GLU A 26 -0.78 4.76 -4.13
C GLU A 26 -1.25 3.66 -5.08
N VAL A 27 -2.38 3.08 -4.73
CA VAL A 27 -3.02 1.96 -5.42
C VAL A 27 -4.50 2.26 -5.68
N PRO A 28 -5.11 1.69 -6.73
CA PRO A 28 -6.52 1.87 -6.99
C PRO A 28 -7.38 1.30 -5.85
N ASN A 29 -8.50 1.96 -5.51
CA ASN A 29 -9.45 1.42 -4.53
C ASN A 29 -10.33 0.33 -5.17
N ASN A 30 -9.79 -0.87 -5.32
CA ASN A 30 -10.49 -2.02 -5.89
C ASN A 30 -10.67 -3.14 -4.86
N VAL A 31 -11.38 -4.20 -5.26
CA VAL A 31 -11.66 -5.38 -4.42
C VAL A 31 -10.37 -6.09 -3.98
N TYR A 32 -9.35 -6.14 -4.83
CA TYR A 32 -8.06 -6.76 -4.50
C TYR A 32 -7.39 -6.13 -3.28
N TRP A 33 -7.29 -4.79 -3.27
CA TRP A 33 -6.66 -4.07 -2.17
C TRP A 33 -7.52 -4.09 -0.91
N ARG A 34 -8.85 -4.09 -1.04
CA ARG A 34 -9.76 -4.28 0.09
C ARG A 34 -9.61 -5.66 0.73
N ALA A 35 -9.49 -6.71 -0.07
CA ALA A 35 -9.20 -8.06 0.42
C ALA A 35 -7.86 -8.09 1.16
N ARG A 36 -6.82 -7.47 0.59
CA ARG A 36 -5.49 -7.40 1.22
C ARG A 36 -5.47 -6.61 2.54
N LEU A 37 -6.31 -5.58 2.67
CA LEU A 37 -6.52 -4.88 3.93
C LEU A 37 -7.19 -5.77 4.98
N ASN A 38 -8.15 -6.59 4.56
CA ASN A 38 -8.87 -7.50 5.44
C ASN A 38 -8.02 -8.70 5.89
N ASP A 39 -7.17 -9.23 5.01
CA ASP A 39 -6.14 -10.24 5.32
C ASP A 39 -5.02 -9.69 6.23
N GLY A 40 -4.93 -8.37 6.37
CA GLY A 40 -3.82 -7.71 7.07
C GLY A 40 -2.48 -7.84 6.32
N ASP A 41 -2.50 -8.12 5.02
CA ASP A 41 -1.30 -8.12 4.19
C ASP A 41 -0.77 -6.69 3.95
N VAL A 42 -1.68 -5.73 3.87
CA VAL A 42 -1.38 -4.31 3.75
C VAL A 42 -2.16 -3.50 4.77
N GLU A 43 -1.65 -2.33 5.11
CA GLU A 43 -2.34 -1.35 5.94
C GLU A 43 -2.60 -0.06 5.15
N LEU A 44 -3.77 0.53 5.41
CA LEU A 44 -4.16 1.83 4.85
C LEU A 44 -3.36 2.91 5.56
N VAL A 45 -2.45 3.53 4.83
CA VAL A 45 -1.67 4.68 5.30
C VAL A 45 -2.27 5.92 4.69
N LYS A 46 -2.62 6.90 5.52
CA LYS A 46 -2.93 8.23 4.98
C LYS A 46 -1.64 8.71 4.29
N PRO A 47 -1.68 9.18 3.04
CA PRO A 47 -0.57 9.94 2.51
C PRO A 47 -0.47 11.15 3.42
N GLN A 48 0.46 11.12 4.37
CA GLN A 48 0.84 12.31 5.08
C GLN A 48 1.36 13.18 3.95
N SER A 49 0.55 14.16 3.55
CA SER A 49 0.95 15.17 2.57
C SER A 49 2.39 15.51 2.91
N LYS A 50 3.31 15.33 1.96
CA LYS A 50 4.68 15.80 2.10
C LYS A 50 4.66 17.33 2.12
N GLU A 51 4.00 17.92 3.10
CA GLU A 51 4.27 19.25 3.61
C GLU A 51 5.16 19.05 4.82
N LYS A 52 6.46 18.93 4.53
CA LYS A 52 7.57 19.46 5.35
C LYS A 52 8.88 19.06 4.69
N LYS A 53 9.32 19.90 3.76
CA LYS A 53 10.73 20.31 3.64
C LYS A 53 10.68 21.82 3.40
N VAL A 54 10.83 22.59 4.49
CA VAL A 54 12.00 23.43 4.83
C VAL A 54 12.35 24.44 3.76
#